data_AF-A0A0K2UJI4-F1
#
_entry.id   AF-A0A0K2UJI4-F1
#
_cell.length_a   1.000
_cell.length_b   1.000
_cell.length_c   1.000
_cell.angle_alpha   90.00
_cell.angle_beta   90.00
_cell.angle_gamma   90.00
#
_symmetry.space_group_name_H-M   'P 1'
#
loop_
_entity.id
_entity.type
_entity.pdbx_description
1 polymer ?
#
loop_
_entity_poly.entity_id
_entity_poly.type
_entity_poly.pdbx_seq_one_letter_code
_entity_poly.pdbx_strand_id
1 'polypeptide(L)'
;TRLEKDFDTICNALLGSNVNAPVIVNCQVGLSRSTTGCVCTCIFREFQLSASYEGLIETVPGVNLELLKMDKYEIDKTKDALFRGEFEVVKELLAAFEDGPASKRECDKIIDRNGPKPLGTGIKQLRENIAESKLSYEIMDDAAQAFLKTKIMDNIQKYFYLICFTGYLRDQGRIAVDGISEDEKKDFSLAGGKVSAPTENVKLVKTFQTWMDEHVNFRTICVEGKGKLQWERDIPQDALDNLQNLAKSDFKKNLGKIIHDI
;
A
#
# COMPACT_ATOMS: atom_id res chain seq x y z
N THR A 1 -8.10 12.91 -10.22
CA THR A 1 -9.24 13.19 -9.31
C THR A 1 -10.33 12.12 -9.27
N ARG A 2 -10.27 10.99 -10.01
CA ARG A 2 -11.30 9.91 -9.93
C ARG A 2 -11.03 8.86 -8.84
N LEU A 3 -9.76 8.58 -8.52
CA LEU A 3 -9.36 7.50 -7.59
C LEU A 3 -9.82 7.72 -6.14
N GLU A 4 -9.69 8.94 -5.62
CA GLU A 4 -10.02 9.25 -4.21
C GLU A 4 -11.50 9.03 -3.92
N LYS A 5 -12.38 9.37 -4.87
CA LYS A 5 -13.82 9.14 -4.78
C LYS A 5 -14.19 7.65 -4.72
N ASP A 6 -13.38 6.78 -5.34
CA ASP A 6 -13.63 5.33 -5.28
C ASP A 6 -13.36 4.80 -3.86
N PHE A 7 -12.34 5.32 -3.17
CA PHE A 7 -12.10 5.01 -1.75
C PHE A 7 -13.25 5.50 -0.86
N ASP A 8 -13.71 6.74 -1.09
CA ASP A 8 -14.86 7.29 -0.36
C ASP A 8 -16.13 6.48 -0.58
N THR A 9 -16.34 5.98 -1.81
CA THR A 9 -17.46 5.10 -2.14
C THR A 9 -17.40 3.79 -1.36
N ILE A 10 -16.21 3.18 -1.24
CA ILE A 10 -16.01 1.97 -0.44
C ILE A 10 -16.29 2.25 1.04
N CYS A 11 -15.76 3.34 1.59
CA CYS A 11 -16.05 3.76 2.96
C CYS A 11 -17.55 3.91 3.21
N ASN A 12 -18.24 4.65 2.34
CA ASN A 12 -19.68 4.88 2.46
C ASN A 12 -20.51 3.58 2.36
N ALA A 13 -20.05 2.61 1.58
CA ALA A 13 -20.73 1.31 1.47
C ALA A 13 -20.53 0.43 2.72
N LEU A 14 -19.44 0.63 3.48
CA LEU A 14 -19.10 -0.17 4.65
C LEU A 14 -19.50 0.48 5.98
N LEU A 15 -19.65 1.81 6.01
CA LEU A 15 -20.18 2.53 7.17
C LEU A 15 -21.54 1.97 7.61
N GLY A 16 -21.76 1.88 8.92
CA GLY A 16 -22.98 1.29 9.47
C GLY A 16 -23.00 -0.24 9.50
N SER A 17 -22.01 -0.92 8.90
CA SER A 17 -21.93 -2.38 8.96
C SER A 17 -21.09 -2.85 10.15
N ASN A 18 -21.56 -3.89 10.85
CA ASN A 18 -20.80 -4.54 11.90
C ASN A 18 -19.52 -5.20 11.30
N VAL A 19 -18.44 -5.26 12.07
CA VAL A 19 -17.16 -5.84 11.61
C VAL A 19 -17.29 -7.30 11.14
N ASN A 20 -18.22 -8.06 11.73
CA ASN A 20 -18.48 -9.45 11.37
C ASN A 20 -19.38 -9.60 10.12
N ALA A 21 -19.91 -8.50 9.58
CA ALA A 21 -20.73 -8.54 8.38
C ALA A 21 -19.87 -8.99 7.18
N PRO A 22 -20.20 -10.12 6.52
CA PRO A 22 -19.45 -10.60 5.37
C PRO A 22 -19.47 -9.58 4.23
N VAL A 23 -18.31 -9.29 3.65
CA VAL A 23 -18.19 -8.43 2.46
C VAL A 23 -17.74 -9.27 1.28
N ILE A 24 -18.53 -9.26 0.22
CA ILE A 24 -18.23 -9.97 -1.02
C ILE A 24 -17.81 -8.95 -2.07
N VAL A 25 -16.56 -9.02 -2.52
CA VAL A 25 -16.01 -8.14 -3.55
C VAL A 25 -15.72 -8.95 -4.82
N ASN A 26 -16.35 -8.59 -5.93
CA ASN A 26 -16.14 -9.24 -7.21
C ASN A 26 -15.84 -8.26 -8.35
N CYS A 27 -15.25 -8.78 -9.41
CA CYS A 27 -15.08 -8.11 -10.70
C CYS A 27 -15.04 -9.20 -11.78
N GLN A 28 -15.03 -8.82 -13.05
CA GLN A 28 -15.21 -9.79 -14.15
C GLN A 28 -14.25 -11.00 -14.12
N VAL A 29 -12.98 -10.84 -13.73
CA VAL A 29 -12.01 -11.95 -13.61
C VAL A 29 -11.74 -12.36 -12.16
N GLY A 30 -12.16 -11.56 -11.18
CA GLY A 30 -11.79 -11.80 -9.77
C GLY A 30 -10.30 -11.58 -9.44
N LEU A 31 -9.53 -10.93 -10.31
CA LEU A 31 -8.09 -10.73 -10.15
C LEU A 31 -7.77 -9.32 -9.61
N SER A 32 -7.23 -8.42 -10.45
CA SER A 32 -6.65 -7.13 -10.00
C SER A 32 -7.62 -6.22 -9.24
N ARG A 33 -8.82 -5.96 -9.79
CA ARG A 33 -9.80 -5.04 -9.19
C ARG A 33 -10.40 -5.61 -7.91
N SER A 34 -10.77 -6.90 -7.92
CA SER A 34 -11.26 -7.60 -6.74
C SER A 34 -10.24 -7.58 -5.61
N THR A 35 -8.99 -7.95 -5.87
CA THR A 35 -7.94 -7.90 -4.84
C THR A 35 -7.76 -6.49 -4.29
N THR A 36 -7.78 -5.46 -5.15
CA THR A 36 -7.68 -4.07 -4.69
C THR A 36 -8.85 -3.69 -3.78
N GLY A 37 -10.09 -4.02 -4.17
CA GLY A 37 -11.28 -3.77 -3.36
C GLY A 37 -11.30 -4.54 -2.05
N CYS A 38 -10.82 -5.79 -2.04
CA CYS A 38 -10.65 -6.58 -0.81
C CYS A 38 -9.64 -5.91 0.13
N VAL A 39 -8.49 -5.47 -0.38
CA VAL A 39 -7.49 -4.74 0.42
C VAL A 39 -8.10 -3.47 1.02
N CYS A 40 -8.79 -2.64 0.23
CA CYS A 40 -9.46 -1.44 0.74
C CYS A 40 -10.50 -1.78 1.82
N THR A 41 -11.29 -2.83 1.61
CA THR A 41 -12.29 -3.31 2.57
C THR A 41 -11.62 -3.77 3.87
N CYS A 42 -10.53 -4.54 3.79
CA CYS A 42 -9.78 -4.99 4.96
C CYS A 42 -9.15 -3.82 5.73
N ILE A 43 -8.61 -2.80 5.05
CA ILE A 43 -8.12 -1.58 5.71
C ILE A 43 -9.26 -0.88 6.45
N PHE A 44 -10.46 -0.79 5.85
CA PHE A 44 -11.63 -0.23 6.53
C PHE A 44 -12.06 -1.05 7.76
N ARG A 45 -12.03 -2.39 7.68
CA ARG A 45 -12.31 -3.25 8.84
C ARG A 45 -11.30 -3.06 9.96
N GLU A 46 -10.04 -2.83 9.61
CA GLU A 46 -9.00 -2.50 10.58
C GLU A 46 -9.29 -1.18 11.30
N PHE A 47 -9.77 -0.15 10.58
CA PHE A 47 -10.27 1.08 11.19
C PHE A 47 -11.38 0.81 12.23
N GLN A 48 -12.40 0.02 11.88
CA GLN A 48 -13.49 -0.30 12.81
C GLN A 48 -13.02 -1.05 14.06
N LEU A 49 -12.10 -2.01 13.88
CA LEU A 49 -11.47 -2.73 14.98
C LEU A 49 -10.63 -1.80 15.85
N SER A 50 -9.86 -0.91 15.22
CA SER A 50 -8.98 0.03 15.92
C SER A 50 -9.73 0.98 16.83
N ALA A 51 -10.92 1.42 16.39
CA ALA A 51 -11.81 2.25 17.19
C ALA A 51 -12.48 1.51 18.37
N SER A 52 -12.40 0.16 18.38
CA SER A 52 -13.10 -0.70 19.34
C SER A 52 -12.16 -1.60 20.16
N TYR A 53 -10.83 -1.43 20.04
CA TYR A 53 -9.86 -2.35 20.61
C TYR A 53 -9.98 -2.50 22.13
N GLU A 54 -10.25 -1.40 22.83
CA GLU A 54 -10.36 -1.42 24.29
C GLU A 54 -11.51 -2.30 24.78
N GLY A 55 -12.63 -2.33 24.07
CA GLY A 55 -13.75 -3.18 24.45
C GLY A 55 -13.59 -4.64 24.06
N LEU A 56 -12.90 -4.91 22.94
CA LEU A 56 -12.57 -6.28 22.53
C LEU A 56 -11.73 -7.01 23.58
N ILE A 57 -10.78 -6.32 24.22
CA ILE A 57 -9.93 -6.90 25.28
C ILE A 57 -10.75 -7.31 26.49
N GLU A 58 -11.69 -6.46 26.90
CA GLU A 58 -12.44 -6.66 28.13
C GLU A 58 -13.52 -7.73 27.97
N THR A 59 -14.17 -7.75 26.80
CA THR A 59 -15.29 -8.65 26.52
C THR A 59 -14.87 -10.05 26.10
N VAL A 60 -13.65 -10.21 25.56
CA VAL A 60 -13.16 -11.50 25.05
C VAL A 60 -11.92 -11.96 25.82
N PRO A 61 -12.07 -12.91 26.76
CA PRO A 61 -10.95 -13.48 27.51
C PRO A 61 -9.88 -14.06 26.58
N GLY A 62 -8.63 -13.68 26.78
CA GLY A 62 -7.48 -14.19 26.01
C GLY A 62 -7.14 -13.40 24.74
N VAL A 63 -7.83 -12.30 24.44
CA VAL A 63 -7.44 -11.39 23.35
C VAL A 63 -6.13 -10.68 23.71
N ASN A 64 -5.10 -10.88 22.89
CA ASN A 64 -3.81 -10.22 23.01
C ASN A 64 -3.73 -9.04 22.03
N LEU A 65 -3.63 -7.82 22.56
CA LEU A 65 -3.41 -6.58 21.81
C LEU A 65 -2.24 -6.66 20.83
N GLU A 66 -1.17 -7.38 21.17
CA GLU A 66 -0.01 -7.52 20.30
C GLU A 66 -0.29 -8.32 19.03
N LEU A 67 -1.28 -9.22 19.06
CA LEU A 67 -1.72 -9.97 17.88
C LEU A 67 -2.64 -9.15 16.99
N LEU A 68 -3.36 -8.20 17.57
CA LEU A 68 -4.27 -7.30 16.88
C LEU A 68 -3.53 -6.15 16.18
N LYS A 69 -2.56 -5.54 16.86
CA LYS A 69 -1.76 -4.43 16.32
C LYS A 69 -1.05 -4.82 15.01
N MET A 70 -1.49 -4.21 13.91
CA MET A 70 -0.94 -4.46 12.56
C MET A 70 0.31 -3.64 12.25
N ASP A 71 0.59 -2.60 13.04
CA ASP A 71 1.71 -1.67 12.86
C ASP A 71 3.09 -2.25 13.23
N LYS A 72 3.14 -3.43 13.86
CA LYS A 72 4.39 -4.18 14.13
C LYS A 72 4.81 -5.12 12.99
N TYR A 73 4.09 -5.13 11.86
CA TYR A 73 4.40 -6.02 10.75
C TYR A 73 5.77 -5.70 10.14
N GLU A 74 6.65 -6.70 10.05
CA GLU A 74 7.91 -6.60 9.34
C GLU A 74 7.88 -7.48 8.08
N ILE A 75 8.16 -6.87 6.93
CA ILE A 75 8.45 -7.61 5.71
C ILE A 75 9.77 -8.37 5.89
N ASP A 76 9.83 -9.56 5.30
CA ASP A 76 11.06 -10.33 5.16
C ASP A 76 12.17 -9.51 4.49
N LYS A 77 13.19 -9.14 5.28
CA LYS A 77 14.33 -8.33 4.85
C LYS A 77 15.24 -9.06 3.85
N THR A 78 15.10 -10.38 3.70
CA THR A 78 15.85 -11.18 2.72
C THR A 78 15.31 -11.03 1.29
N LYS A 79 14.04 -10.61 1.13
CA LYS A 79 13.46 -10.34 -0.19
C LYS A 79 14.11 -9.12 -0.82
N ASP A 80 14.20 -9.08 -2.15
CA ASP A 80 14.70 -7.91 -2.88
C ASP A 80 13.86 -6.63 -2.62
N ALA A 81 14.52 -5.47 -2.63
CA ALA A 81 13.90 -4.16 -2.33
C ALA A 81 12.67 -3.86 -3.21
N LEU A 82 12.67 -4.32 -4.46
CA LEU A 82 11.54 -4.18 -5.39
C LEU A 82 10.32 -4.98 -4.91
N PHE A 83 10.52 -6.19 -4.39
CA PHE A 83 9.47 -7.04 -3.82
C PHE A 83 8.97 -6.53 -2.45
N ARG A 84 9.83 -5.83 -1.70
CA ARG A 84 9.45 -5.12 -0.46
C ARG A 84 8.69 -3.81 -0.71
N GLY A 85 8.58 -3.39 -1.97
CA GLY A 85 7.89 -2.16 -2.37
C GLY A 85 8.63 -0.89 -1.97
N GLU A 86 9.96 -0.94 -1.87
CA GLU A 86 10.82 0.20 -1.50
C GLU A 86 11.11 1.09 -2.72
N PHE A 87 10.05 1.50 -3.41
CA PHE A 87 10.13 2.43 -4.55
C PHE A 87 10.50 3.83 -4.07
N GLU A 88 11.20 4.61 -4.90
CA GLU A 88 11.62 5.95 -4.52
C GLU A 88 10.45 6.86 -4.13
N VAL A 89 9.36 6.83 -4.91
CA VAL A 89 8.12 7.55 -4.59
C VAL A 89 7.49 7.14 -3.26
N VAL A 90 7.66 5.88 -2.84
CA VAL A 90 7.18 5.41 -1.53
C VAL A 90 8.10 5.95 -0.44
N LYS A 91 9.42 5.92 -0.62
CA LYS A 91 10.36 6.52 0.35
C LYS A 91 10.10 8.01 0.53
N GLU A 92 9.85 8.74 -0.55
CA GLU A 92 9.47 10.15 -0.53
C GLU A 92 8.17 10.38 0.27
N LEU A 93 7.15 9.53 0.09
CA LEU A 93 5.94 9.56 0.91
C LEU A 93 6.25 9.34 2.40
N LEU A 94 7.05 8.32 2.73
CA LEU A 94 7.40 8.00 4.12
C LEU A 94 8.19 9.12 4.79
N ALA A 95 9.01 9.86 4.03
CA ALA A 95 9.72 11.03 4.54
C ALA A 95 8.79 12.24 4.73
N ALA A 96 7.74 12.35 3.92
CA ALA A 96 6.78 13.45 3.96
C ALA A 96 5.60 13.22 4.94
N PHE A 97 5.45 12.02 5.48
CA PHE A 97 4.32 11.61 6.30
C PHE A 97 4.79 10.92 7.58
N GLU A 98 4.61 11.58 8.74
CA GLU A 98 5.09 11.08 10.04
C GLU A 98 4.55 9.68 10.39
N ASP A 99 3.25 9.43 10.21
CA ASP A 99 2.63 8.10 10.43
C ASP A 99 2.79 7.18 9.21
N GLY A 100 3.56 7.61 8.20
CA GLY A 100 3.80 6.88 6.95
C GLY A 100 4.42 5.49 7.15
N PRO A 101 5.50 5.34 7.95
CA PRO A 101 6.10 4.03 8.18
C PRO A 101 5.13 3.02 8.81
N ALA A 102 4.30 3.44 9.77
CA ALA A 102 3.30 2.57 10.38
C ALA A 102 2.16 2.25 9.39
N SER A 103 1.70 3.25 8.64
CA SER A 103 0.70 3.09 7.58
C SER A 103 1.15 2.08 6.51
N LYS A 104 2.43 2.14 6.09
CA LYS A 104 2.98 1.18 5.14
C LYS A 104 3.02 -0.23 5.71
N ARG A 105 3.48 -0.41 6.96
CA ARG A 105 3.54 -1.75 7.60
C ARG A 105 2.17 -2.40 7.69
N GLU A 106 1.16 -1.65 8.08
CA GLU A 106 -0.23 -2.13 8.15
C GLU A 106 -0.79 -2.43 6.75
N CYS A 107 -0.59 -1.52 5.78
CA CYS A 107 -0.97 -1.73 4.39
C CYS A 107 -0.33 -3.01 3.80
N ASP A 108 0.97 -3.20 4.05
CA ASP A 108 1.73 -4.35 3.58
C ASP A 108 1.21 -5.66 4.18
N LYS A 109 0.92 -5.69 5.48
CA LYS A 109 0.29 -6.86 6.14
C LYS A 109 -1.02 -7.23 5.46
N ILE A 110 -1.87 -6.24 5.19
CA ILE A 110 -3.18 -6.46 4.57
C ILE A 110 -3.03 -6.93 3.13
N ILE A 111 -2.10 -6.35 2.36
CA ILE A 111 -1.78 -6.81 1.01
C ILE A 111 -1.33 -8.27 1.05
N ASP A 112 -0.43 -8.64 1.96
CA ASP A 112 0.10 -10.00 2.06
C ASP A 112 -0.97 -11.02 2.48
N ARG A 113 -1.92 -10.63 3.35
CA ARG A 113 -3.08 -11.48 3.69
C ARG A 113 -4.09 -11.63 2.55
N ASN A 114 -4.22 -10.61 1.70
CA ASN A 114 -5.03 -10.65 0.47
C ASN A 114 -4.29 -11.27 -0.72
N GLY A 115 -3.00 -11.58 -0.56
CA GLY A 115 -2.18 -12.28 -1.54
C GLY A 115 -2.39 -13.79 -1.55
N PRO A 116 -1.74 -14.50 -2.48
CA PRO A 116 -1.63 -15.95 -2.49
C PRO A 116 -0.95 -16.54 -1.23
N LYS A 117 -1.09 -17.86 -1.09
CA LYS A 117 -0.31 -18.66 -0.13
C LYS A 117 1.19 -18.45 -0.37
N PRO A 118 2.04 -18.52 0.68
CA PRO A 118 1.72 -18.97 2.04
C PRO A 118 1.22 -17.88 2.99
N LEU A 119 1.34 -16.59 2.63
CA LEU A 119 1.03 -15.48 3.54
C LEU A 119 -0.47 -15.19 3.63
N GLY A 120 -1.18 -15.33 2.51
CA GLY A 120 -2.60 -15.03 2.40
C GLY A 120 -3.43 -16.16 1.79
N THR A 121 -4.70 -15.83 1.50
CA THR A 121 -5.68 -16.74 0.92
C THR A 121 -6.29 -16.23 -0.38
N GLY A 122 -5.82 -15.09 -0.88
CA GLY A 122 -6.27 -14.51 -2.14
C GLY A 122 -5.51 -15.05 -3.35
N ILE A 123 -5.65 -14.35 -4.49
CA ILE A 123 -5.17 -14.84 -5.79
C ILE A 123 -3.93 -14.09 -6.27
N LYS A 124 -3.80 -12.80 -5.92
CA LYS A 124 -2.77 -11.93 -6.52
C LYS A 124 -2.06 -11.09 -5.47
N GLN A 125 -0.72 -11.06 -5.50
CA GLN A 125 0.04 -10.09 -4.71
C GLN A 125 0.12 -8.74 -5.41
N LEU A 126 -0.50 -7.70 -4.82
CA LEU A 126 -0.52 -6.37 -5.46
C LEU A 126 0.88 -5.73 -5.53
N ARG A 127 1.65 -5.81 -4.44
CA ARG A 127 2.99 -5.23 -4.33
C ARG A 127 4.00 -5.98 -5.19
N GLU A 128 4.07 -7.31 -5.02
CA GLU A 128 5.01 -8.15 -5.78
C GLU A 128 4.69 -8.15 -7.28
N ASN A 129 3.44 -7.93 -7.69
CA ASN A 129 3.10 -7.81 -9.12
C ASN A 129 3.77 -6.63 -9.82
N ILE A 130 4.15 -5.58 -9.08
CA ILE A 130 4.97 -4.48 -9.61
C ILE A 130 6.36 -5.02 -9.96
N ALA A 131 6.97 -5.76 -9.04
CA ALA A 131 8.29 -6.37 -9.22
C ALA A 131 8.29 -7.39 -10.37
N GLU A 132 7.32 -8.31 -10.40
CA GLU A 132 7.15 -9.29 -11.48
C GLU A 132 6.97 -8.62 -12.86
N SER A 133 6.19 -7.55 -12.91
CA SER A 133 5.99 -6.80 -14.16
C SER A 133 7.27 -6.10 -14.59
N LYS A 134 8.11 -5.63 -13.66
CA LYS A 134 9.41 -5.03 -13.96
C LYS A 134 10.42 -6.07 -14.45
N LEU A 135 10.46 -7.26 -13.86
CA LEU A 135 11.28 -8.37 -14.38
C LEU A 135 10.84 -8.75 -15.79
N SER A 136 9.53 -8.78 -16.04
CA SER A 136 9.00 -9.01 -17.39
C SER A 136 9.42 -7.89 -18.36
N TYR A 137 9.39 -6.63 -17.92
CA TYR A 137 9.78 -5.49 -18.75
C TYR A 137 11.22 -5.63 -19.28
N GLU A 138 12.15 -6.17 -18.50
CA GLU A 138 13.57 -6.27 -18.89
C GLU A 138 13.85 -7.25 -20.04
N ILE A 139 12.94 -8.19 -20.30
CA ILE A 139 13.12 -9.25 -21.29
C ILE A 139 12.14 -9.18 -22.46
N MET A 140 11.28 -8.16 -22.47
CA MET A 140 10.24 -7.97 -23.48
C MET A 140 10.69 -7.00 -24.56
N ASP A 141 10.05 -7.08 -25.73
CA ASP A 141 10.30 -6.16 -26.84
C ASP A 141 9.80 -4.73 -26.55
N ASP A 142 10.22 -3.76 -27.37
CA ASP A 142 9.90 -2.33 -27.18
C ASP A 142 8.40 -2.05 -27.08
N ALA A 143 7.60 -2.78 -27.86
CA ALA A 143 6.14 -2.64 -27.88
C ALA A 143 5.52 -3.08 -26.55
N ALA A 144 5.91 -4.26 -26.04
CA ALA A 144 5.46 -4.76 -24.74
C ALA A 144 6.05 -3.96 -23.58
N GLN A 145 7.28 -3.45 -23.70
CA GLN A 145 7.90 -2.56 -22.71
C GLN A 145 7.08 -1.29 -22.51
N ALA A 146 6.64 -0.63 -23.59
CA ALA A 146 5.81 0.58 -23.49
C ALA A 146 4.49 0.33 -22.71
N PHE A 147 3.85 -0.81 -22.97
CA PHE A 147 2.66 -1.24 -22.23
C PHE A 147 2.97 -1.55 -20.75
N LEU A 148 4.02 -2.33 -20.50
CA LEU A 148 4.43 -2.72 -19.14
C LEU A 148 4.84 -1.50 -18.32
N LYS A 149 5.54 -0.52 -18.91
CA LYS A 149 5.93 0.73 -18.26
C LYS A 149 4.70 1.46 -17.71
N THR A 150 3.68 1.64 -18.54
CA THR A 150 2.41 2.26 -18.13
C THR A 150 1.73 1.46 -17.01
N LYS A 151 1.62 0.14 -17.18
CA LYS A 151 1.04 -0.75 -16.17
C LYS A 151 1.77 -0.71 -14.83
N ILE A 152 3.10 -0.67 -14.84
CA ILE A 152 3.94 -0.61 -13.64
C ILE A 152 3.72 0.72 -12.92
N MET A 153 3.77 1.84 -13.65
CA MET A 153 3.52 3.18 -13.07
C MET A 153 2.12 3.27 -12.44
N ASP A 154 1.09 2.69 -13.07
CA ASP A 154 -0.27 2.67 -12.52
C ASP A 154 -0.38 1.82 -11.25
N ASN A 155 0.35 0.70 -11.16
CA ASN A 155 0.35 -0.13 -9.95
C ASN A 155 1.21 0.49 -8.82
N ILE A 156 2.27 1.23 -9.15
CA ILE A 156 3.01 2.04 -8.17
C ILE A 156 2.08 3.12 -7.59
N GLN A 157 1.37 3.85 -8.45
CA GLN A 157 0.37 4.84 -8.02
C GLN A 157 -0.71 4.20 -7.15
N LYS A 158 -1.21 3.01 -7.53
CA LYS A 158 -2.18 2.27 -6.70
C LYS A 158 -1.61 1.93 -5.32
N TYR A 159 -0.40 1.37 -5.26
CA TYR A 159 0.24 1.01 -3.99
C TYR A 159 0.47 2.25 -3.10
N PHE A 160 0.92 3.36 -3.69
CA PHE A 160 1.06 4.64 -3.01
C PHE A 160 -0.26 5.10 -2.37
N TYR A 161 -1.35 5.07 -3.13
CA TYR A 161 -2.67 5.47 -2.64
C TYR A 161 -3.24 4.51 -1.59
N LEU A 162 -2.92 3.20 -1.66
CA LEU A 162 -3.28 2.25 -0.61
C LEU A 162 -2.59 2.58 0.72
N ILE A 163 -1.32 2.98 0.69
CA ILE A 163 -0.58 3.42 1.90
C ILE A 163 -1.22 4.71 2.46
N CYS A 164 -1.52 5.68 1.60
CA CYS A 164 -2.20 6.91 2.00
C CYS A 164 -3.58 6.62 2.61
N PHE A 165 -4.35 5.73 2.00
CA PHE A 165 -5.67 5.33 2.50
C PHE A 165 -5.59 4.63 3.86
N THR A 166 -4.57 3.79 4.08
CA THR A 166 -4.28 3.24 5.42
C THR A 166 -3.96 4.35 6.42
N GLY A 167 -3.11 5.31 6.07
CA GLY A 167 -2.80 6.46 6.95
C GLY A 167 -4.02 7.30 7.30
N TYR A 168 -4.88 7.58 6.33
CA TYR A 168 -6.16 8.24 6.54
C TYR A 168 -7.05 7.45 7.52
N LEU A 169 -7.23 6.15 7.33
CA LEU A 169 -8.10 5.35 8.19
C LEU A 169 -7.54 5.16 9.61
N ARG A 170 -6.20 5.14 9.76
CA ARG A 170 -5.54 5.21 11.08
C ARG A 170 -5.84 6.54 11.77
N ASP A 171 -5.80 7.64 11.03
CA ASP A 171 -6.12 8.98 11.55
C ASP A 171 -7.59 9.09 11.97
N GLN A 172 -8.51 8.61 11.14
CA GLN A 172 -9.92 8.56 11.49
C GLN A 172 -10.19 7.63 12.67
N GLY A 173 -9.44 6.53 12.81
CA GLY A 173 -9.51 5.62 13.96
C GLY A 173 -9.16 6.31 15.27
N ARG A 174 -8.06 7.07 15.31
CA ARG A 174 -7.68 7.88 16.48
C ARG A 174 -8.76 8.90 16.83
N ILE A 175 -9.24 9.65 15.82
CA ILE A 175 -10.30 10.64 16.00
C ILE A 175 -11.60 10.00 16.52
N ALA A 176 -11.95 8.81 16.05
CA ALA A 176 -13.14 8.10 16.50
C ALA A 176 -13.05 7.67 17.97
N VAL A 177 -11.87 7.25 18.44
CA VAL A 177 -11.63 6.91 19.86
C VAL A 177 -11.68 8.16 20.74
N ASP A 178 -11.00 9.22 20.32
CA ASP A 178 -10.91 10.47 21.10
C ASP A 178 -12.25 11.24 21.11
N GLY A 179 -13.06 11.06 20.07
CA GLY A 179 -14.30 11.79 19.82
C GLY A 179 -15.57 11.20 20.45
N ILE A 180 -15.48 10.14 21.25
CA ILE A 180 -16.67 9.52 21.89
C ILE A 180 -17.27 10.50 22.90
N SER A 181 -18.54 10.88 22.70
CA SER A 181 -19.25 11.83 23.57
C SER A 181 -19.56 11.24 24.96
N GLU A 182 -19.77 12.08 25.98
CA GLU A 182 -20.11 11.61 27.34
C GLU A 182 -21.39 10.77 27.41
N ASP A 183 -22.35 11.00 26.52
CA ASP A 183 -23.56 10.19 26.44
C ASP A 183 -23.28 8.83 25.76
N GLU A 184 -22.50 8.81 24.68
CA GLU A 184 -22.01 7.56 24.07
C GLU A 184 -21.12 6.78 25.04
N LYS A 185 -20.34 7.45 25.90
CA LYS A 185 -19.55 6.79 26.96
C LYS A 185 -20.43 6.07 27.97
N LYS A 186 -21.62 6.60 28.30
CA LYS A 186 -22.57 5.90 29.17
C LYS A 186 -23.15 4.68 28.47
N ASP A 187 -23.61 4.85 27.24
CA ASP A 187 -24.26 3.80 26.46
C ASP A 187 -23.30 2.66 26.06
N PHE A 188 -22.02 2.97 25.88
CA PHE A 188 -20.97 2.05 25.46
C PHE A 188 -19.98 1.71 26.58
N SER A 189 -20.35 2.01 27.83
CA SER A 189 -19.54 1.65 29.00
C SER A 189 -19.52 0.15 29.22
N LEU A 190 -18.33 -0.37 29.54
CA LEU A 190 -18.12 -1.76 29.90
C LEU A 190 -17.94 -1.88 31.42
N ALA A 191 -18.06 -3.11 31.94
CA ALA A 191 -18.06 -3.38 33.39
C ALA A 191 -16.79 -2.89 34.11
N GLY A 192 -15.67 -2.77 33.39
CA GLY A 192 -14.37 -2.28 33.84
C GLY A 192 -14.17 -0.76 33.71
N GLY A 193 -15.20 -0.01 33.32
CA GLY A 193 -15.15 1.45 33.18
C GLY A 193 -14.51 1.96 31.88
N LYS A 194 -14.20 1.05 30.94
CA LYS A 194 -13.77 1.41 29.59
C LYS A 194 -14.97 1.67 28.68
N VAL A 195 -14.71 2.34 27.57
CA VAL A 195 -15.73 2.68 26.57
C VAL A 195 -15.34 2.09 25.23
N SER A 196 -16.28 1.41 24.58
CA SER A 196 -16.04 0.84 23.25
C SER A 196 -17.26 1.00 22.38
N ALA A 197 -17.20 1.95 21.45
CA ALA A 197 -18.26 2.12 20.46
C ALA A 197 -18.44 0.82 19.65
N PRO A 198 -19.69 0.38 19.39
CA PRO A 198 -19.95 -0.70 18.45
C PRO A 198 -19.36 -0.38 17.07
N THR A 199 -18.82 -1.38 16.39
CA THR A 199 -18.11 -1.22 15.11
C THR A 199 -18.95 -0.59 14.00
N GLU A 200 -20.26 -0.80 14.05
CA GLU A 200 -21.28 -0.22 13.16
C GLU A 200 -21.57 1.26 13.45
N ASN A 201 -21.23 1.74 14.64
CA ASN A 201 -21.49 3.13 15.06
C ASN A 201 -20.29 4.06 14.83
N VAL A 202 -19.15 3.51 14.40
CA VAL A 202 -17.94 4.29 14.12
C VAL A 202 -18.20 5.21 12.92
N LYS A 203 -17.75 6.47 13.04
CA LYS A 203 -17.99 7.52 12.03
C LYS A 203 -16.66 7.96 11.42
N LEU A 204 -16.70 8.36 10.14
CA LEU A 204 -15.61 9.09 9.50
C LEU A 204 -15.92 10.59 9.59
N VAL A 205 -14.98 11.38 10.11
CA VAL A 205 -15.17 12.83 10.33
C VAL A 205 -14.96 13.61 9.04
N LYS A 206 -14.11 13.10 8.14
CA LYS A 206 -13.89 13.65 6.81
C LYS A 206 -13.76 12.52 5.80
N THR A 207 -13.87 12.83 4.51
CA THR A 207 -13.63 11.87 3.43
C THR A 207 -12.14 11.70 3.17
N PHE A 208 -11.74 10.62 2.51
CA PHE A 208 -10.37 10.43 2.05
C PHE A 208 -9.96 11.52 1.07
N GLN A 209 -10.86 11.95 0.18
CA GLN A 209 -10.58 13.08 -0.71
C GLN A 209 -10.23 14.36 0.08
N THR A 210 -11.02 14.71 1.09
CA THR A 210 -10.75 15.88 1.93
C THR A 210 -9.46 15.72 2.72
N TRP A 211 -9.17 14.52 3.24
CA TRP A 211 -7.90 14.24 3.91
C TRP A 211 -6.70 14.41 2.97
N MET A 212 -6.81 13.98 1.72
CA MET A 212 -5.77 14.20 0.70
C MET A 212 -5.62 15.69 0.33
N ASP A 213 -6.68 16.49 0.42
CA ASP A 213 -6.62 17.95 0.24
C ASP A 213 -5.84 18.65 1.37
N GLU A 214 -5.83 18.07 2.56
CA GLU A 214 -5.01 18.54 3.68
C GLU A 214 -3.52 18.12 3.53
N HIS A 215 -3.25 17.08 2.75
CA HIS A 215 -1.90 16.56 2.45
C HIS A 215 -1.50 16.86 1.01
N VAL A 216 -1.55 18.14 0.63
CA VAL A 216 -1.43 18.61 -0.77
C VAL A 216 -0.19 18.09 -1.51
N ASN A 217 0.92 17.87 -0.81
CA ASN A 217 2.18 17.39 -1.40
C ASN A 217 2.11 15.91 -1.82
N PHE A 218 1.24 15.08 -1.26
CA PHE A 218 1.19 13.65 -1.57
C PHE A 218 0.83 13.40 -3.04
N ARG A 219 -0.06 14.23 -3.61
CA ARG A 219 -0.43 14.12 -5.03
C ARG A 219 0.75 14.46 -5.93
N THR A 220 1.48 15.50 -5.60
CA THR A 220 2.69 15.90 -6.32
C THR A 220 3.75 14.81 -6.26
N ILE A 221 4.05 14.30 -5.06
CA ILE A 221 4.98 13.18 -4.86
C ILE A 221 4.58 11.99 -5.73
N CYS A 222 3.30 11.60 -5.71
CA CYS A 222 2.83 10.46 -6.50
C CYS A 222 3.00 10.68 -8.02
N VAL A 223 2.61 11.86 -8.53
CA VAL A 223 2.63 12.16 -9.97
C VAL A 223 4.06 12.23 -10.50
N GLU A 224 4.94 12.94 -9.80
CA GLU A 224 6.34 13.10 -10.18
C GLU A 224 7.17 11.83 -9.90
N GLY A 225 6.79 11.08 -8.87
CA GLY A 225 7.56 9.95 -8.37
C GLY A 225 7.24 8.60 -9.03
N LYS A 226 6.02 8.38 -9.54
CA LYS A 226 5.64 7.06 -10.07
C LYS A 226 6.49 6.56 -11.25
N GLY A 227 7.15 7.49 -11.96
CA GLY A 227 8.06 7.20 -13.06
C GLY A 227 9.53 7.00 -12.66
N LYS A 228 9.91 7.30 -11.41
CA LYS A 228 11.30 7.25 -10.90
C LYS A 228 11.86 5.83 -10.72
N LEU A 229 11.10 4.79 -11.09
CA LEU A 229 11.62 3.43 -11.11
C LEU A 229 12.80 3.35 -12.08
N GLN A 230 13.88 2.66 -11.70
CA GLN A 230 14.99 2.39 -12.60
C GLN A 230 14.53 1.46 -13.73
N TRP A 231 14.48 1.96 -14.96
CA TRP A 231 13.98 1.22 -16.13
C TRP A 231 15.06 0.39 -16.82
N GLU A 232 16.24 0.99 -16.97
CA GLU A 232 17.41 0.40 -17.62
C GLU A 232 18.43 0.01 -16.56
N ARG A 233 19.15 -1.09 -16.78
CA ARG A 233 20.24 -1.50 -15.89
C ARG A 233 21.41 -0.57 -16.13
N ASP A 234 21.99 -0.02 -15.06
CA ASP A 234 23.23 0.72 -15.20
C ASP A 234 24.32 -0.22 -15.73
N ILE A 235 25.06 0.23 -16.74
CA ILE A 235 26.25 -0.48 -17.21
C ILE A 235 27.25 -0.46 -16.05
N PRO A 236 27.76 -1.63 -15.59
CA PRO A 236 28.78 -1.68 -14.55
C PRO A 236 29.93 -0.72 -14.86
N GLN A 237 30.38 0.07 -13.88
CA GLN A 237 31.35 1.15 -14.12
C GLN A 237 32.65 0.64 -14.74
N ASP A 238 33.08 -0.56 -14.36
CA ASP A 238 34.23 -1.26 -14.94
C ASP A 238 34.03 -1.62 -16.42
N ALA A 239 32.83 -2.08 -16.79
CA ALA A 239 32.46 -2.32 -18.19
C ALA A 239 32.40 -0.99 -18.97
N LEU A 240 31.83 0.06 -18.37
CA LEU A 240 31.79 1.40 -18.96
C LEU A 240 33.21 1.96 -19.17
N ASP A 241 34.08 1.85 -18.18
CA ASP A 241 35.47 2.31 -18.23
C ASP A 241 36.26 1.54 -19.31
N ASN A 242 36.04 0.24 -19.43
CA ASN A 242 36.62 -0.59 -20.49
C ASN A 242 36.15 -0.12 -21.88
N LEU A 243 34.84 0.08 -22.07
CA LEU A 243 34.28 0.59 -23.32
C LEU A 243 34.83 1.98 -23.68
N GLN A 244 34.92 2.88 -22.69
CA GLN A 244 35.50 4.21 -22.88
C GLN A 244 36.99 4.16 -23.25
N ASN A 245 37.76 3.27 -22.65
CA ASN A 245 39.17 3.09 -22.97
C ASN A 245 39.36 2.53 -24.39
N LEU A 246 38.57 1.52 -24.78
CA LEU A 246 38.57 0.97 -26.13
C LEU A 246 38.21 2.01 -27.19
N ALA A 247 37.23 2.88 -26.89
CA ALA A 247 36.82 3.97 -27.77
C ALA A 247 37.89 5.06 -27.89
N LYS A 248 38.55 5.44 -26.78
CA LYS A 248 39.61 6.46 -26.76
C LYS A 248 40.90 6.01 -27.43
N SER A 249 41.25 4.72 -27.36
CA SER A 249 42.52 4.22 -27.89
C SER A 249 42.53 4.13 -29.43
N ASP A 250 41.51 3.49 -30.02
CA ASP A 250 41.33 3.38 -31.47
C ASP A 250 39.93 2.84 -31.77
N PHE A 251 38.96 3.75 -31.86
CA PHE A 251 37.55 3.41 -32.08
C PHE A 251 37.32 2.54 -33.31
N LYS A 252 37.99 2.82 -34.44
CA LYS A 252 37.76 2.09 -35.69
C LYS A 252 38.28 0.66 -35.63
N LYS A 253 39.47 0.46 -35.04
CA LYS A 253 40.04 -0.88 -34.86
C LYS A 253 39.28 -1.70 -33.82
N ASN A 254 38.75 -1.05 -32.78
CA ASN A 254 38.09 -1.71 -31.67
C ASN A 254 36.57 -1.86 -31.84
N LEU A 255 35.98 -1.37 -32.94
CA LEU A 255 34.53 -1.34 -33.16
C LEU A 255 33.86 -2.71 -32.96
N GLY A 256 34.46 -3.79 -33.49
CA GLY A 256 33.91 -5.14 -33.32
C GLY A 256 33.89 -5.64 -31.88
N LYS A 257 34.88 -5.22 -31.07
CA LYS A 257 34.96 -5.56 -29.64
C LYS A 257 34.01 -4.70 -28.81
N ILE A 258 33.88 -3.42 -29.16
CA ILE A 258 32.91 -2.51 -28.54
C ILE A 258 31.48 -3.01 -28.78
N ILE A 259 31.13 -3.44 -30.00
CA ILE A 259 29.80 -3.99 -30.32
C ILE A 259 29.53 -5.31 -29.58
N HIS A 260 30.56 -6.12 -29.36
CA HIS A 260 30.43 -7.38 -28.60
C HIS A 260 30.23 -7.14 -27.09
N ASP A 261 30.83 -6.08 -26.54
CA ASP A 261 30.89 -5.81 -25.11
C ASP A 261 29.76 -4.85 -24.62
N ILE A 262 28.85 -4.42 -25.51
CA ILE A 262 27.62 -3.65 -25.23
C ILE A 262 26.41 -4.59 -25.19
#